data_AF-A0A318NEH0-F1
#
_entry.id   AF-A0A318NEH0-F1
#
_cell.length_a   1.000
_cell.length_b   1.000
_cell.length_c   1.000
_cell.angle_alpha   90.00
_cell.angle_beta   90.00
_cell.angle_gamma   90.00
#
_symmetry.space_group_name_H-M   'P 1'
#
loop_
_entity.id
_entity.type
_entity.pdbx_description
1 polymer ?
#
loop_
_entity_poly.entity_id
_entity_poly.type
_entity_poly.pdbx_seq_one_letter_code
_entity_poly.pdbx_strand_id
1 'polypeptide(L)'
;MRDGQWVRIVSAGESTAPDDAVDLGAAGQAHWFGHAGAWFVTVADSGTAVYPSEHLDFAPVLTDAEVSELQRYLARSARPPA
;
A
#
# COMPACT_ATOMS: atom_id res chain seq x y z
N MET A 1 -8.68 -3.85 13.86
CA MET A 1 -8.22 -3.97 12.46
C MET A 1 -7.73 -2.61 11.99
N ARG A 2 -6.61 -2.56 11.27
CA ARG A 2 -6.00 -1.34 10.69
C ARG A 2 -6.37 -1.20 9.21
N ASP A 3 -7.64 -1.45 8.90
CA ASP A 3 -8.10 -1.42 7.51
C ASP A 3 -8.20 0.01 6.99
N GLY A 4 -7.67 0.26 5.79
CA GLY A 4 -7.63 1.59 5.15
C GLY A 4 -6.62 2.56 5.73
N GLN A 5 -5.66 2.08 6.54
CA GLN A 5 -4.66 2.93 7.16
C GLN A 5 -3.60 3.37 6.14
N TRP A 6 -3.17 4.63 6.23
CA TRP A 6 -1.98 5.10 5.54
C TRP A 6 -0.72 4.49 6.14
N VAL A 7 0.16 3.98 5.29
CA VAL A 7 1.34 3.25 5.70
C VAL A 7 2.54 3.56 4.81
N ARG A 8 3.73 3.41 5.36
CA ARG A 8 4.96 3.31 4.59
C ARG A 8 5.46 1.87 4.64
N ILE A 9 5.61 1.24 3.49
CA ILE A 9 6.11 -0.13 3.39
C ILE A 9 7.58 -0.10 3.77
N VAL A 10 7.99 -0.79 4.84
CA VAL A 10 9.41 -0.87 5.22
C VAL A 10 9.99 -2.28 5.07
N SER A 11 9.12 -3.28 4.94
CA SER A 11 9.47 -4.65 4.59
C SER A 11 8.27 -5.36 3.98
N ALA A 12 8.53 -6.18 2.98
CA ALA A 12 7.55 -7.02 2.28
C ALA A 12 7.83 -8.51 2.54
N GLY A 13 8.11 -8.90 3.80
CA GLY A 13 8.41 -10.29 4.17
C GLY A 13 9.61 -10.90 3.41
N GLU A 14 9.74 -12.23 3.41
CA GLU A 14 10.78 -12.96 2.66
C GLU A 14 10.51 -13.04 1.14
N SER A 15 9.96 -12.00 0.52
CA SER A 15 9.91 -12.00 -0.94
C SER A 15 11.27 -11.61 -1.52
N THR A 16 11.92 -12.57 -2.18
CA THR A 16 13.18 -12.36 -2.90
C THR A 16 12.95 -11.88 -4.34
N ALA A 17 11.70 -11.62 -4.73
CA ALA A 17 11.37 -11.15 -6.07
C ALA A 17 11.78 -9.66 -6.21
N PRO A 18 12.59 -9.31 -7.22
CA PRO A 18 13.03 -7.92 -7.41
C PRO A 18 11.87 -6.95 -7.68
N ASP A 19 10.73 -7.45 -8.19
CA ASP A 19 9.51 -6.66 -8.39
C ASP A 19 8.78 -6.32 -7.07
N ASP A 20 8.93 -7.14 -6.01
CA ASP A 20 8.31 -6.88 -4.70
C ASP A 20 9.10 -5.87 -3.85
N ALA A 21 10.37 -5.66 -4.18
CA ALA A 21 11.22 -4.66 -3.53
C ALA A 21 10.96 -3.22 -4.01
N VAL A 22 10.19 -3.05 -5.09
CA VAL A 22 9.97 -1.75 -5.78
C VAL A 22 9.24 -0.75 -4.90
N ASP A 23 8.43 -1.22 -3.95
CA ASP A 23 7.58 -0.36 -3.11
C ASP A 23 8.16 -0.12 -1.70
N LEU A 24 9.37 -0.59 -1.41
CA LEU A 24 10.03 -0.30 -0.12
C LEU A 24 10.28 1.20 0.03
N GLY A 25 9.78 1.77 1.13
CA GLY A 25 9.79 3.20 1.41
C GLY A 25 8.64 3.99 0.78
N ALA A 26 7.80 3.36 -0.05
CA ALA A 26 6.67 4.03 -0.66
C ALA A 26 5.53 4.26 0.34
N ALA A 27 4.81 5.38 0.15
CA ALA A 27 3.59 5.67 0.87
C ALA A 27 2.41 4.98 0.18
N GLY A 28 1.61 4.24 0.95
CA GLY A 28 0.47 3.51 0.43
C GLY A 28 -0.71 3.48 1.39
N GLN A 29 -1.85 2.99 0.88
CA GLN A 29 -3.01 2.69 1.69
C GLN A 29 -3.13 1.17 1.80
N ALA A 30 -3.12 0.64 3.03
CA ALA A 30 -3.20 -0.78 3.29
C ALA A 30 -4.61 -1.19 3.67
N HIS A 31 -5.10 -2.27 3.05
CA HIS A 31 -6.37 -2.91 3.35
C HIS A 31 -6.16 -4.39 3.66
N TRP A 32 -6.74 -4.86 4.77
CA TRP A 32 -6.65 -6.27 5.13
C TRP A 32 -7.76 -7.05 4.45
N PHE A 33 -7.41 -8.04 3.64
CA PHE A 33 -8.38 -8.91 3.02
C PHE A 33 -8.38 -10.29 3.69
N GLY A 34 -9.17 -10.39 4.75
CA GLY A 34 -9.18 -11.57 5.63
C GLY A 34 -9.53 -12.89 4.94
N HIS A 35 -10.24 -12.88 3.81
CA HIS A 35 -10.53 -14.10 3.05
C HIS A 35 -9.29 -14.66 2.33
N ALA A 36 -8.35 -13.80 1.90
CA ALA A 36 -7.11 -14.25 1.26
C ALA A 36 -5.93 -14.32 2.23
N GLY A 37 -6.10 -13.87 3.48
CA GLY A 37 -4.98 -13.75 4.42
C GLY A 37 -3.87 -12.84 3.90
N ALA A 38 -4.24 -11.76 3.21
CA ALA A 38 -3.30 -10.90 2.50
C ALA A 38 -3.62 -9.42 2.68
N TRP A 39 -2.57 -8.59 2.63
CA TRP A 39 -2.70 -7.14 2.54
C TRP A 39 -2.74 -6.70 1.08
N PHE A 40 -3.66 -5.81 0.77
CA PHE A 40 -3.69 -5.04 -0.48
C PHE A 40 -3.13 -3.66 -0.17
N VAL A 41 -2.04 -3.28 -0.82
CA VAL A 41 -1.43 -1.96 -0.61
C VAL A 41 -1.41 -1.19 -1.92
N THR A 42 -2.07 -0.03 -1.93
CA THR A 42 -2.12 0.85 -3.08
C THR A 42 -1.13 2.00 -2.92
N VAL A 43 -0.22 2.17 -3.88
CA VAL A 43 0.79 3.23 -3.99
C VAL A 43 0.48 4.09 -5.22
N ALA A 44 0.65 5.41 -5.10
CA ALA A 44 0.23 6.39 -6.12
C ALA A 44 0.92 6.22 -7.48
N ASP A 45 2.13 5.63 -7.50
CA ASP A 45 2.93 5.46 -8.73
C ASP A 45 3.03 4.00 -9.19
N SER A 46 2.94 3.03 -8.29
CA SER A 46 3.10 1.60 -8.60
C SER A 46 1.77 0.85 -8.78
N GLY A 47 0.64 1.44 -8.35
CA GLY A 47 -0.64 0.76 -8.36
C GLY A 47 -0.87 -0.07 -7.09
N THR A 48 -1.56 -1.21 -7.20
CA THR A 48 -1.90 -2.03 -6.03
C THR A 48 -1.13 -3.35 -6.05
N ALA A 49 -0.36 -3.59 -5.00
CA ALA A 49 0.35 -4.84 -4.75
C ALA A 49 -0.39 -5.70 -3.71
N VAL A 50 -0.20 -7.03 -3.80
CA VAL A 50 -0.79 -8.02 -2.88
C VAL A 50 0.33 -8.70 -2.11
N TYR A 51 0.28 -8.61 -0.79
CA TYR A 51 1.27 -9.20 0.10
C TYR A 51 0.63 -10.35 0.90
N PRO A 52 0.96 -11.62 0.58
CA PRO A 52 0.34 -12.81 1.19
C PRO A 52 0.97 -13.14 2.55
N SER A 53 0.91 -12.19 3.49
CA SER A 53 1.40 -12.34 4.86
C SER A 53 0.54 -11.49 5.79
N GLU A 54 0.26 -12.00 6.99
CA GLU A 54 -0.32 -11.18 8.08
C GLU A 54 0.69 -10.14 8.59
N HIS A 55 1.98 -10.44 8.45
CA HIS A 55 3.10 -9.65 8.93
C HIS A 55 3.62 -8.79 7.78
N LEU A 56 3.18 -7.54 7.77
CA LEU A 56 3.70 -6.49 6.91
C LEU A 56 4.17 -5.38 7.84
N ASP A 57 5.46 -5.05 7.78
CA ASP A 57 6.00 -4.01 8.64
C ASP A 57 5.70 -2.64 8.02
N PHE A 58 5.04 -1.80 8.80
CA PHE A 58 4.61 -0.47 8.41
C PHE A 58 5.26 0.59 9.30
N ALA A 59 5.87 1.61 8.70
CA ALA A 59 6.24 2.82 9.46
C ALA A 59 5.04 3.77 9.56
N PRO A 60 4.71 4.29 10.77
CA PRO A 60 3.53 5.14 10.97
C PRO A 60 3.73 6.61 10.56
N VAL A 61 4.89 7.00 10.04
CA VAL A 61 5.20 8.41 9.76
C VAL A 61 5.17 8.64 8.25
N LEU A 62 4.03 9.11 7.77
CA LEU A 62 3.87 9.71 6.45
C LEU A 62 3.77 11.23 6.60
N THR A 63 4.32 11.94 5.64
CA THR A 63 4.19 13.40 5.55
C THR A 63 2.84 13.78 4.93
N ASP A 64 2.36 15.00 5.21
CA ASP A 64 1.11 15.51 4.62
C ASP A 64 1.16 15.57 3.09
N ALA A 65 2.34 15.77 2.51
CA ALA A 65 2.56 15.78 1.07
C ALA A 65 2.28 14.39 0.45
N GLU A 66 2.82 13.34 1.08
CA GLU A 66 2.65 11.95 0.64
C GLU A 66 1.20 11.50 0.77
N VAL A 67 0.54 11.85 1.88
CA VAL A 67 -0.89 11.57 2.07
C VAL A 67 -1.73 12.29 1.02
N SER A 68 -1.43 13.57 0.74
CA SER A 68 -2.16 14.36 -0.26
C SER A 68 -2.01 13.81 -1.68
N GLU A 69 -0.82 13.36 -2.05
CA GLU A 69 -0.56 12.74 -3.35
C GLU A 69 -1.34 11.43 -3.52
N LEU A 70 -1.29 10.56 -2.50
CA LEU A 70 -1.99 9.29 -2.52
C LEU A 70 -3.51 9.47 -2.54
N GLN A 71 -4.04 10.45 -1.81
CA GLN A 71 -5.46 10.82 -1.89
C GLN A 71 -5.86 11.28 -3.30
N ARG A 72 -5.04 12.09 -3.97
CA ARG A 72 -5.31 12.52 -5.37
C ARG A 72 -5.25 11.35 -6.34
N TYR A 73 -4.35 10.40 -6.13
CA TYR A 73 -4.32 9.18 -6.93
C TYR A 73 -5.61 8.37 -6.75
N LEU A 74 -5.99 8.05 -5.51
CA LEU A 74 -7.19 7.27 -5.22
C LEU A 74 -8.47 7.94 -5.73
N ALA A 75 -8.58 9.27 -5.59
CA ALA A 75 -9.72 10.03 -6.12
C ALA A 75 -9.80 9.99 -7.65
N ARG A 76 -8.66 9.94 -8.35
CA ARG A 76 -8.62 9.76 -9.81
C ARG A 76 -9.01 8.33 -10.19
N SER A 77 -8.45 7.34 -9.51
CA SER A 77 -8.72 5.91 -9.78
C SER A 77 -10.15 5.49 -9.46
N ALA A 78 -10.82 6.15 -8.50
CA ALA A 78 -12.22 5.91 -8.15
C ALA A 78 -13.22 6.56 -9.13
N ARG A 79 -12.75 7.44 -10.03
CA ARG A 79 -13.63 8.06 -11.03
C ARG A 79 -13.80 7.11 -12.20
N PRO A 80 -15.02 6.66 -12.54
CA PRO A 80 -15.24 5.84 -13.72
C PRO A 80 -14.86 6.65 -14.98
N PRO A 81 -14.33 6.00 -16.04
CA PRO A 81 -14.17 6.67 -17.32
C PRO A 81 -15.53 7.19 -17.77
N ALA A 82 -15.55 8.46 -18.20
CA ALA A 82 -16.76 9.14 -18.67
C ALA A 82 -17.25 8.54 -19.99
#